data_AF-A0A285RDI9-F1
#
_entry.id   AF-A0A285RDI9-F1
#
_cell.length_a   1.000
_cell.length_b   1.000
_cell.length_c   1.000
_cell.angle_alpha   90.00
_cell.angle_beta   90.00
_cell.angle_gamma   90.00
#
_symmetry.space_group_name_H-M   'P 1'
#
loop_
_entity.id
_entity.type
_entity.pdbx_description
1 polymer ?
#
loop_
_entity_poly.entity_id
_entity_poly.type
_entity_poly.pdbx_seq_one_letter_code
_entity_poly.pdbx_strand_id
1 'polypeptide(L)' 'MHPFFIFVKCDLGKAYDVATALVEEIEGVSEVYSISGPFELLVKVYIEDGQDIGRYVNEKIHLLPHIKDTQTIITFNAFT' A
#
# COMPACT_ATOMS: atom_id res chain seq x y z
N MET A 1 10.69 9.67 -8.44
CA MET A 1 9.86 8.77 -7.62
C MET A 1 8.63 9.52 -7.15
N HIS A 2 7.45 8.94 -7.33
CA HIS A 2 6.17 9.54 -6.95
C HIS A 2 5.57 8.80 -5.73
N PRO A 3 5.11 9.51 -4.69
CA PRO A 3 4.47 8.88 -3.55
C PRO A 3 3.02 8.51 -3.87
N PHE A 4 2.57 7.36 -3.40
CA PHE A 4 1.17 6.96 -3.40
C PHE A 4 0.78 6.51 -2.00
N PHE A 5 -0.49 6.71 -1.65
CA PHE A 5 -1.06 6.11 -0.46
C PHE A 5 -2.01 5.00 -0.85
N ILE A 6 -1.97 3.89 -0.14
CA ILE A 6 -2.81 2.73 -0.38
C ILE A 6 -3.48 2.37 0.94
N PHE A 7 -4.80 2.50 0.99
CA PHE A 7 -5.57 1.84 2.04
C PHE A 7 -5.64 0.35 1.74
N VAL A 8 -5.36 -0.48 2.74
CA VAL A 8 -5.36 -1.94 2.60
C VAL A 8 -6.32 -2.54 3.62
N LYS A 9 -7.26 -3.33 3.09
CA LYS A 9 -8.23 -4.08 3.89
C LYS A 9 -7.72 -5.50 4.04
N CYS A 10 -7.81 -6.03 5.25
CA CYS A 10 -7.26 -7.32 5.60
C CYS A 10 -8.35 -8.30 6.07
N ASP A 11 -8.01 -9.59 6.13
CA ASP A 11 -8.72 -10.54 6.98
C ASP A 11 -8.71 -10.10 8.46
N LEU A 12 -9.76 -10.47 9.20
CA LEU A 12 -9.85 -10.18 10.63
C LEU A 12 -8.66 -10.81 11.38
N GLY A 13 -7.97 -10.00 12.19
CA GLY A 13 -6.78 -10.44 12.93
C GLY A 13 -5.51 -10.54 12.09
N LYS A 14 -5.53 -10.18 10.80
CA LYS A 14 -4.37 -10.32 9.89
C LYS A 14 -3.66 -9.02 9.53
N ALA A 15 -4.12 -7.87 10.04
CA ALA A 15 -3.54 -6.57 9.73
C ALA A 15 -2.03 -6.50 9.98
N TYR A 16 -1.53 -7.05 11.10
CA TYR A 16 -0.10 -7.01 11.42
C TYR A 16 0.73 -7.99 10.58
N ASP A 17 0.17 -9.16 10.25
CA ASP A 17 0.84 -10.11 9.34
C ASP A 17 1.05 -9.45 7.96
N VAL A 18 0.02 -8.77 7.44
CA VAL A 18 0.07 -8.01 6.19
C VAL A 18 1.04 -6.84 6.29
N ALA A 19 1.02 -6.08 7.40
CA ALA A 19 1.92 -4.96 7.61
C ALA A 19 3.40 -5.38 7.59
N THR A 20 3.74 -6.49 8.25
CA THR A 20 5.09 -7.06 8.21
C THR A 20 5.48 -7.45 6.79
N ALA A 21 4.63 -8.19 6.09
CA ALA A 21 4.90 -8.62 4.71
C ALA A 21 5.07 -7.42 3.75
N LEU A 22 4.27 -6.37 3.90
CA LEU A 22 4.42 -5.13 3.14
C LEU A 22 5.80 -4.48 3.33
N VAL A 23 6.30 -4.43 4.57
CA VAL A 23 7.60 -3.81 4.87
C VAL A 23 8.76 -4.69 4.43
N GLU A 24 8.66 -6.01 4.60
CA GLU A 24 9.75 -6.94 4.33
C GLU A 24 9.87 -7.34 2.85
N GLU A 25 8.75 -7.49 2.15
CA GLU A 25 8.71 -8.07 0.80
C GLU A 25 8.51 -7.04 -0.30
N ILE A 26 7.89 -5.89 0.00
CA ILE A 26 7.48 -4.94 -1.03
C ILE A 26 8.45 -3.76 -1.13
N GLU A 27 9.23 -3.79 -2.19
CA GLU A 27 10.10 -2.68 -2.58
C GLU A 27 9.32 -1.38 -2.80
N GLY A 28 9.80 -0.29 -2.20
CA GLY A 28 9.21 1.04 -2.31
C GLY A 28 8.24 1.39 -1.19
N VAL A 29 7.82 0.44 -0.35
CA VAL A 29 7.09 0.74 0.89
C VAL A 29 7.99 1.54 1.82
N SER A 30 7.55 2.76 2.17
CA SER A 30 8.31 3.65 3.07
C SER A 30 7.72 3.69 4.47
N GLU A 31 6.40 3.70 4.58
CA GLU A 31 5.68 3.88 5.85
C GLU A 31 4.40 3.04 5.84
N VAL A 32 4.11 2.38 6.96
CA VAL A 32 2.88 1.59 7.15
C VAL A 32 2.28 1.97 8.51
N TYR A 33 0.99 2.28 8.52
CA TYR A 33 0.25 2.64 9.73
C TYR A 33 -0.94 1.71 9.90
N SER A 34 -1.12 1.22 11.13
CA SER A 34 -2.41 0.68 11.57
C SER A 34 -3.35 1.84 11.84
N ILE A 35 -4.54 1.81 11.24
CA ILE A 35 -5.53 2.89 11.30
C ILE A 35 -6.89 2.36 11.73
N SER A 36 -7.70 3.24 12.33
CA SER A 36 -9.12 2.95 12.56
C SER A 36 -9.94 3.35 11.32
N GLY A 37 -11.06 2.67 11.10
CA GLY A 37 -11.98 2.98 10.01
C GLY A 37 -12.32 1.76 9.15
N PRO A 38 -12.67 1.95 7.87
CA PRO A 38 -13.12 0.88 6.98
C PRO A 38 -11.99 -0.01 6.43
N PHE A 39 -10.74 0.39 6.67
CA PHE A 39 -9.50 -0.30 6.31
C PHE A 39 -8.62 -0.43 7.54
N GLU A 40 -7.76 -1.45 7.56
CA GLU A 40 -6.87 -1.72 8.69
C GLU A 40 -5.53 -1.00 8.55
N LEU A 41 -5.03 -0.81 7.32
CA LEU A 41 -3.72 -0.21 7.08
C LEU A 41 -3.79 0.98 6.11
N LEU A 42 -2.93 1.97 6.36
CA LEU A 42 -2.54 3.00 5.40
C LEU A 42 -1.06 2.83 5.08
N VAL A 43 -0.75 2.61 3.80
CA VAL A 43 0.59 2.34 3.31
C VAL A 43 1.03 3.48 2.41
N LYS A 44 2.23 3.98 2.62
CA LYS A 44 2.89 4.92 1.71
C LYS A 44 3.96 4.18 0.92
N VAL A 45 3.88 4.30 -0.40
CA VAL A 45 4.85 3.71 -1.33
C VAL A 45 5.45 4.80 -2.21
N TYR A 46 6.74 4.67 -2.53
CA TYR A 46 7.38 5.41 -3.61
C TYR A 46 7.55 4.50 -4.81
N ILE A 47 7.07 4.99 -5.96
CA ILE A 47 7.19 4.29 -7.24
C ILE A 47 8.11 5.07 -8.17
N GLU A 48 8.88 4.37 -8.98
CA GLU A 48 9.79 4.98 -9.96
C GLU A 48 9.02 5.75 -11.04
N ASP A 49 9.67 6.73 -11.64
CA ASP A 49 9.02 7.56 -12.66
C ASP A 49 8.79 6.73 -13.93
N GLY A 50 7.55 6.74 -14.42
CA GLY A 50 7.13 5.94 -15.59
C GLY A 50 6.64 4.53 -15.26
N GLN A 51 6.72 4.08 -14.01
CA GLN A 51 6.13 2.82 -13.59
C GLN A 51 4.61 2.96 -13.37
N ASP A 52 3.84 1.97 -13.82
CA ASP A 52 2.39 1.94 -13.68
C ASP A 52 1.98 1.51 -12.26
N ILE A 53 1.27 2.39 -11.55
CA ILE A 53 0.77 2.16 -10.18
C ILE A 53 -0.26 1.01 -10.13
N GLY A 54 -1.14 0.90 -11.12
CA GLY A 54 -2.14 -0.16 -11.16
C GLY A 54 -1.50 -1.53 -11.27
N ARG A 55 -0.49 -1.67 -12.14
CA ARG A 55 0.31 -2.89 -12.30
C ARG A 55 1.12 -3.19 -11.05
N TYR A 56 1.77 -2.19 -10.45
CA TYR A 56 2.51 -2.37 -9.19
C TYR A 56 1.61 -2.94 -8.08
N VAL A 57 0.41 -2.38 -7.90
CA VAL A 57 -0.53 -2.85 -6.88
C VAL A 57 -1.01 -4.29 -7.18
N ASN A 58 -1.40 -4.58 -8.43
CA ASN A 58 -1.89 -5.91 -8.79
C ASN A 58 -0.81 -7.01 -8.75
N GLU A 59 0.41 -6.71 -9.21
CA GLU A 59 1.48 -7.70 -9.36
C GLU A 59 2.41 -7.80 -8.14
N LYS A 60 2.37 -6.83 -7.22
CA LYS A 60 3.20 -6.86 -6.00
C LYS A 60 2.35 -6.90 -4.73
N ILE A 61 1.47 -5.91 -4.55
CA ILE A 61 0.71 -5.77 -3.29
C ILE A 61 -0.35 -6.86 -3.16
N HIS A 62 -1.20 -7.06 -4.18
CA HIS A 62 -2.33 -8.00 -4.12
C HIS A 62 -1.93 -9.47 -4.00
N LEU A 63 -0.67 -9.79 -4.26
CA LEU A 63 -0.14 -11.15 -4.08
C LEU A 63 0.09 -11.51 -2.61
N LEU A 64 0.18 -10.51 -1.72
CA LEU A 64 0.33 -10.75 -0.30
C LEU A 64 -0.93 -11.43 0.26
N PRO A 65 -0.76 -12.48 1.09
CA PRO A 65 -1.89 -13.17 1.69
C PRO A 65 -2.70 -12.22 2.58
N HIS A 66 -3.99 -12.53 2.75
CA HIS A 66 -4.92 -11.83 3.65
C HIS A 66 -5.35 -10.42 3.24
N ILE A 67 -4.88 -9.89 2.10
CA ILE A 67 -5.43 -8.66 1.53
C ILE A 67 -6.78 -8.97 0.88
N LYS A 68 -7.81 -8.20 1.27
CA LYS A 68 -9.18 -8.31 0.74
C LYS A 68 -9.52 -7.26 -0.29
N ASP A 69 -8.99 -6.06 -0.08
CA ASP A 69 -9.33 -4.89 -0.88
C ASP A 69 -8.23 -3.83 -0.73
N THR A 70 -8.11 -2.97 -1.72
CA THR A 70 -7.19 -1.83 -1.68
C THR A 70 -7.83 -0.61 -2.32
N GLN A 71 -7.60 0.56 -1.73
CA GLN A 71 -7.92 1.84 -2.36
C GLN A 71 -6.65 2.68 -2.49
N THR A 72 -6.23 2.92 -3.72
CA THR A 72 -5.05 3.75 -4.02
C THR A 72 -5.44 5.21 -4.18
N ILE A 73 -4.75 6.09 -3.44
CA ILE A 73 -4.85 7.54 -3.53
C ILE A 73 -3.65 8.05 -4.35
N ILE A 74 -3.95 8.55 -5.54
CA ILE A 74 -2.97 9.20 -6.41
C ILE A 74 -2.64 10.57 -5.83
N THR A 75 -1.35 10.87 -5.71
CA THR A 75 -0.88 12.16 -5.18
C THR A 75 -0.49 13.10 -6.30
N PHE A 76 -0.61 14.41 -6.03
CA PHE A 76 -0.17 15.49 -6.89
C PHE A 76 0.60 16.50 -6.07
N ASN A 77 1.57 17.19 -6.68
CA ASN A 77 2.35 18.22 -5.99
C ASN A 77 1.44 19.39 -5.59
N ALA A 78 1.42 19.72 -4.31
CA ALA A 78 0.67 20.87 -3.80
C ALA A 78 1.41 22.20 -4.02
N PHE A 79 2.73 22.15 -4.18
CA PHE A 79 3.60 23.30 -4.40
C PHE A 79 4.61 22.97 -5.50
N THR A 80 4.94 23.95 -6.34
CA THR A 80 5.96 23.88 -7.41
C THR A 80 7.32 24.35 -6.91
#